data_AF-A0AAV5VJ85-F1
#
_entry.id   AF-A0AAV5VJ85-F1
#
_cell.length_a   1.000
_cell.length_b   1.000
_cell.length_c   1.000
_cell.angle_alpha   90.00
_cell.angle_beta   90.00
_cell.angle_gamma   90.00
#
_symmetry.space_group_name_H-M   'P 1'
#
loop_
_entity.id
_entity.type
_entity.pdbx_description
1 polymer ?
#
loop_
_entity_poly.entity_id
_entity_poly.type
_entity_poly.pdbx_seq_one_letter_code
_entity_poly.pdbx_strand_id
1 'polypeptide(L)'
;PLLDFNTAMSDFAVMFPTRRRSEIEEILWKNKGAIQESIDDLLAIEHREKQQSSSTQIDVSSITHRRTSTEVNSSESIVIAHSSLFLLEEVKKESFRVRKRIVENEVKLTFEFNRQRRNTLLSEQKALLAQEKEFSHFIQREERRREKEKSRRSKSCPRRKEEKKEEKKDLVDTVLNFSAASRKRWDSFVRGFSVDSNASERKRTTTSVD
;
A
#
# COMPACT_ATOMS: atom_id res chain seq x y z
N PRO A 1 -37.37 6.95 -30.79
CA PRO A 1 -38.25 5.85 -30.32
C PRO A 1 -37.89 5.48 -28.88
N LEU A 2 -38.69 5.89 -27.90
CA LEU A 2 -38.53 5.40 -26.53
C LEU A 2 -39.01 3.94 -26.52
N LEU A 3 -38.10 3.00 -26.26
CA LEU A 3 -38.45 1.60 -26.10
C LEU A 3 -39.25 1.46 -24.79
N ASP A 4 -40.28 0.63 -24.79
CA ASP A 4 -41.03 0.35 -23.56
C ASP A 4 -40.12 -0.24 -22.49
N PHE A 5 -40.24 0.28 -21.27
CA PHE A 5 -39.44 -0.14 -20.12
C PHE A 5 -39.49 -1.66 -19.89
N ASN A 6 -40.66 -2.27 -20.08
CA ASN A 6 -40.83 -3.72 -19.95
C ASN A 6 -40.08 -4.51 -21.03
N THR A 7 -40.03 -3.98 -22.26
CA THR A 7 -39.28 -4.58 -23.36
C THR A 7 -37.78 -4.48 -23.12
N ALA A 8 -37.31 -3.30 -22.70
CA ALA A 8 -35.93 -3.10 -22.27
C ALA A 8 -35.57 -4.07 -21.14
N MET A 9 -36.44 -4.24 -20.14
CA MET A 9 -36.21 -5.17 -19.03
C MET A 9 -36.11 -6.63 -19.41
N SER A 10 -36.91 -7.08 -20.37
CA SER A 10 -36.74 -8.42 -20.91
C SER A 10 -35.41 -8.59 -21.62
N ASP A 11 -34.97 -7.58 -22.38
CA ASP A 11 -33.72 -7.62 -23.15
C ASP A 11 -32.49 -7.65 -22.23
N PHE A 12 -32.45 -6.78 -21.22
CA PHE A 12 -31.38 -6.79 -20.23
C PHE A 12 -31.31 -8.08 -19.40
N ALA A 13 -32.44 -8.71 -19.11
CA ALA A 13 -32.46 -9.99 -18.40
C ALA A 13 -31.82 -11.12 -19.21
N VAL A 14 -31.94 -11.07 -20.54
CA VAL A 14 -31.29 -12.03 -21.46
C VAL A 14 -29.80 -11.72 -21.62
N MET A 15 -29.44 -10.43 -21.75
CA MET A 15 -28.04 -10.01 -21.92
C MET A 15 -27.21 -10.18 -20.64
N PHE A 16 -27.80 -9.97 -19.47
CA PHE A 16 -27.12 -9.99 -18.17
C PHE A 16 -27.83 -10.95 -17.19
N PRO A 17 -27.78 -12.27 -17.42
CA PRO A 17 -28.51 -13.25 -16.60
C PRO A 17 -28.00 -13.36 -15.16
N THR A 18 -26.76 -12.90 -14.91
CA THR A 18 -26.16 -12.86 -13.57
C THR A 18 -26.58 -11.62 -12.77
N ARG A 19 -27.16 -10.61 -13.43
CA ARG A 19 -27.58 -9.35 -12.81
C ARG A 19 -28.98 -9.46 -12.25
N ARG A 20 -29.18 -8.85 -11.08
CA ARG A 20 -30.49 -8.78 -10.45
C ARG A 20 -31.32 -7.71 -11.13
N ARG A 21 -32.59 -8.00 -11.38
CA ARG A 21 -33.54 -7.07 -11.99
C ARG A 21 -33.51 -5.67 -11.35
N SER A 22 -33.46 -5.60 -10.02
CA SER A 22 -33.39 -4.33 -9.28
C SER A 22 -32.18 -3.46 -9.64
N GLU A 23 -31.02 -4.06 -9.91
CA GLU A 23 -29.80 -3.33 -10.31
C GLU A 23 -29.95 -2.75 -11.72
N ILE A 24 -30.58 -3.50 -12.62
CA ILE A 24 -30.81 -3.08 -13.99
C ILE A 24 -31.86 -1.94 -14.03
N GLU A 25 -32.90 -2.02 -13.19
CA GLU A 25 -33.90 -0.96 -13.03
C GLU A 25 -33.27 0.34 -12.51
N GLU A 26 -32.38 0.26 -11.51
CA GLU A 26 -31.66 1.40 -10.96
C GLU A 26 -30.81 2.11 -12.03
N ILE A 27 -30.10 1.35 -12.86
CA ILE A 27 -29.27 1.89 -13.93
C ILE A 27 -30.13 2.53 -15.02
N LEU A 28 -31.26 1.92 -15.38
CA LEU A 28 -32.19 2.53 -16.33
C LEU A 28 -32.81 3.81 -15.81
N TRP A 29 -33.14 3.88 -14.52
CA TRP A 29 -33.66 5.10 -13.90
C TRP A 29 -32.62 6.20 -13.87
N LYS A 30 -31.38 5.86 -13.52
CA LYS A 30 -30.23 6.77 -13.52
C LYS A 30 -29.98 7.36 -14.91
N ASN A 31 -30.07 6.53 -15.95
CA ASN A 31 -29.81 6.92 -17.34
C ASN A 31 -31.08 7.36 -18.08
N LYS A 32 -32.19 7.64 -17.36
CA LYS A 32 -33.46 8.14 -17.90
C LYS A 32 -34.02 7.28 -19.06
N GLY A 33 -33.82 5.97 -19.00
CA GLY A 33 -34.23 5.02 -20.03
C GLY A 33 -33.34 4.99 -21.28
N ALA A 34 -32.15 5.59 -21.25
CA ALA A 34 -31.15 5.45 -22.31
C ALA A 34 -30.53 4.04 -22.25
N ILE A 35 -30.95 3.18 -23.19
CA ILE A 35 -30.55 1.76 -23.23
C ILE A 35 -29.05 1.62 -23.44
N GLN A 36 -28.48 2.35 -24.40
CA GLN A 36 -27.06 2.22 -24.74
C GLN A 36 -26.15 2.56 -23.56
N GLU A 37 -26.41 3.68 -22.88
CA GLU A 37 -25.66 4.09 -21.70
C GLU A 37 -25.82 3.09 -20.54
N SER A 38 -27.01 2.49 -20.42
CA SER A 38 -27.29 1.46 -19.41
C SER A 38 -26.56 0.14 -19.70
N ILE A 39 -26.43 -0.24 -20.97
CA ILE A 39 -25.61 -1.38 -21.40
C ILE A 39 -24.14 -1.13 -21.05
N ASP A 40 -23.61 0.05 -21.39
CA ASP A 40 -22.22 0.39 -21.11
C ASP A 40 -21.92 0.41 -19.61
N ASP A 41 -22.83 0.96 -18.79
CA ASP A 41 -22.74 0.95 -17.32
C ASP A 41 -22.75 -0.48 -16.77
N LEU A 42 -23.65 -1.35 -17.24
CA LEU A 42 -23.74 -2.74 -16.81
C LEU A 42 -22.48 -3.55 -17.16
N LEU A 43 -21.95 -3.36 -18.37
CA LEU A 43 -20.69 -3.96 -18.80
C LEU A 43 -19.52 -3.50 -17.95
N ALA A 44 -19.44 -2.20 -17.64
CA ALA A 44 -18.38 -1.64 -16.80
C ALA A 44 -18.38 -2.27 -15.39
N ILE A 45 -19.56 -2.49 -14.80
CA ILE A 45 -19.71 -3.16 -13.51
C ILE A 45 -19.26 -4.62 -13.61
N GLU A 46 -19.66 -5.34 -14.65
CA GLU A 46 -19.26 -6.74 -14.86
C GLU A 46 -17.75 -6.91 -15.05
N HIS A 47 -17.12 -6.04 -15.85
CA HIS A 47 -15.67 -6.03 -16.00
C HIS A 47 -14.96 -5.74 -14.67
N ARG A 48 -15.49 -4.81 -13.86
CA ARG A 48 -14.94 -4.49 -12.54
C ARG A 48 -15.03 -5.66 -11.57
N GLU A 49 -16.15 -6.37 -11.55
CA GLU A 49 -16.33 -7.55 -10.69
C GLU A 49 -15.45 -8.72 -11.13
N LYS A 50 -15.36 -8.98 -12.44
CA LYS A 50 -14.44 -9.98 -13.00
C LYS A 50 -12.99 -9.66 -12.60
N GLN A 51 -12.55 -8.41 -12.74
CA GLN A 51 -11.21 -7.99 -12.31
C GLN A 51 -11.00 -8.10 -10.80
N GLN A 52 -12.01 -7.81 -9.97
CA GLN A 52 -11.89 -7.95 -8.51
C GLN A 52 -11.78 -9.42 -8.08
N SER A 53 -12.48 -10.33 -8.76
CA SER A 53 -12.41 -11.77 -8.50
C SER A 53 -11.11 -12.42 -8.99
N SER A 54 -10.49 -11.91 -10.05
CA SER A 54 -9.18 -12.39 -10.54
C SER A 54 -7.98 -11.73 -9.84
N SER A 55 -8.16 -10.55 -9.25
CA SER A 55 -7.07 -9.78 -8.62
C SER A 55 -6.77 -10.18 -7.17
N THR A 56 -7.51 -11.12 -6.58
CA THR A 56 -7.28 -11.56 -5.19
C THR A 56 -6.20 -12.65 -5.04
N GLN A 57 -5.56 -13.06 -6.13
CA GLN A 57 -4.37 -13.94 -6.06
C GLN A 57 -3.16 -13.20 -6.65
N ILE A 58 -2.57 -12.31 -5.85
CA ILE A 58 -1.14 -12.04 -6.01
C ILE A 58 -0.46 -13.32 -5.56
N ASP A 59 -0.25 -14.23 -6.51
CA ASP A 59 0.47 -15.48 -6.29
C ASP A 59 1.95 -15.17 -6.07
N VAL A 60 2.30 -14.98 -4.79
CA VAL A 60 3.68 -14.72 -4.34
C VAL A 60 4.61 -15.88 -4.69
N SER A 61 4.07 -17.05 -5.04
CA SER A 61 4.78 -18.25 -5.51
C SER A 61 5.48 -18.05 -6.86
N SER A 62 5.00 -17.13 -7.70
CA SER A 62 5.58 -16.86 -9.03
C SER A 62 6.94 -16.15 -8.98
N ILE A 63 7.34 -15.59 -7.83
CA ILE A 63 8.61 -14.87 -7.67
C ILE A 63 9.80 -15.82 -7.47
N THR A 64 9.57 -17.11 -7.18
CA THR A 64 10.63 -18.08 -6.88
C THR A 64 11.13 -18.93 -8.05
N HIS A 65 10.45 -18.96 -9.21
CA HIS A 65 10.84 -19.84 -10.33
C HIS A 65 11.81 -19.24 -11.37
N ARG A 66 12.24 -17.99 -11.24
CA ARG A 66 13.13 -17.35 -12.25
C ARG A 66 14.63 -17.62 -12.03
N ARG A 67 15.01 -18.83 -11.63
CA ARG A 67 16.41 -19.16 -11.28
C ARG A 67 16.91 -20.55 -11.68
N THR A 68 16.42 -21.14 -12.77
CA THR A 68 17.14 -22.25 -13.43
C THR A 68 16.82 -22.26 -14.92
N SER A 69 17.46 -21.37 -15.68
CA SER A 69 17.72 -21.63 -17.10
C SER A 69 18.87 -20.73 -17.53
N THR A 70 20.08 -21.24 -17.32
CA THR A 70 21.19 -20.97 -18.22
C THR A 70 20.74 -21.38 -19.61
N GLU A 71 20.56 -20.43 -20.52
CA GLU A 71 21.18 -20.45 -21.86
C GLU A 71 20.80 -19.21 -22.69
N VAL A 72 21.87 -18.54 -23.13
CA VAL A 72 22.04 -17.71 -24.34
C VAL A 72 20.82 -16.95 -24.87
N ASN A 73 20.76 -15.64 -24.58
CA ASN A 73 20.95 -14.63 -25.63
C ASN A 73 21.00 -13.21 -25.05
N SER A 74 21.95 -12.47 -25.59
CA SER A 74 22.32 -11.10 -25.32
C SER A 74 21.25 -10.09 -25.74
N SER A 75 21.25 -8.95 -25.04
CA SER A 75 20.69 -7.66 -25.44
C SER A 75 19.24 -7.37 -25.01
N GLU A 76 18.99 -7.24 -23.70
CA GLU A 76 17.85 -6.44 -23.17
C GLU A 76 17.93 -6.24 -21.64
N SER A 77 19.03 -5.68 -21.12
CA SER A 77 19.25 -5.55 -19.66
C SER A 77 18.87 -4.20 -19.05
N ILE A 78 18.02 -3.38 -19.70
CA ILE A 78 17.70 -2.01 -19.21
C ILE A 78 16.24 -1.87 -18.72
N VAL A 79 15.31 -2.73 -19.13
CA VAL A 79 13.87 -2.55 -18.83
C VAL A 79 13.41 -3.18 -17.50
N ILE A 80 14.22 -4.04 -16.89
CA ILE A 80 13.81 -4.84 -15.69
C ILE A 80 13.98 -4.06 -14.37
N ALA A 81 14.78 -2.99 -14.34
CA ALA A 81 15.00 -2.22 -13.12
C ALA A 81 13.82 -1.29 -12.78
N HIS A 82 13.19 -0.68 -13.80
CA HIS A 82 12.09 0.27 -13.61
C HIS A 82 10.77 -0.40 -13.20
N SER A 83 10.56 -1.65 -13.59
CA SER A 83 9.40 -2.46 -13.20
C SER A 83 9.44 -2.86 -11.72
N SER A 84 10.63 -3.06 -11.15
CA SER A 84 10.77 -3.40 -9.71
C SER A 84 10.47 -2.23 -8.77
N LEU A 85 10.69 -1.00 -9.21
CA LEU A 85 10.44 0.18 -8.38
C LEU A 85 8.94 0.43 -8.21
N PHE A 86 8.20 0.31 -9.31
CA PHE A 86 6.74 0.41 -9.33
C PHE A 86 6.11 -0.69 -8.49
N LEU A 87 6.63 -1.93 -8.60
CA LEU A 87 6.17 -3.07 -7.80
C LEU A 87 6.34 -2.86 -6.29
N LEU A 88 7.42 -2.22 -5.82
CA LEU A 88 7.61 -1.99 -4.37
C LEU A 88 6.60 -0.98 -3.82
N GLU A 89 6.30 0.09 -4.54
CA GLU A 89 5.32 1.08 -4.10
C GLU A 89 3.91 0.49 -4.07
N GLU A 90 3.56 -0.34 -5.06
CA GLU A 90 2.32 -1.11 -5.06
C GLU A 90 2.23 -2.06 -3.86
N VAL A 91 3.29 -2.82 -3.58
CA VAL A 91 3.33 -3.71 -2.41
C VAL A 91 3.21 -2.93 -1.09
N LYS A 92 3.82 -1.73 -0.99
CA LYS A 92 3.65 -0.86 0.19
C LYS A 92 2.21 -0.37 0.34
N LYS A 93 1.58 0.03 -0.76
CA LYS A 93 0.17 0.45 -0.77
C LYS A 93 -0.76 -0.68 -0.39
N GLU A 94 -0.51 -1.89 -0.87
CA GLU A 94 -1.30 -3.07 -0.52
C GLU A 94 -1.07 -3.51 0.94
N SER A 95 0.17 -3.46 1.43
CA SER A 95 0.49 -3.67 2.84
C SER A 95 -0.30 -2.73 3.76
N PHE A 96 -0.45 -1.47 3.37
CA PHE A 96 -1.27 -0.52 4.12
C PHE A 96 -2.76 -0.91 4.13
N ARG A 97 -3.31 -1.34 2.99
CA ARG A 97 -4.70 -1.81 2.90
C ARG A 97 -4.96 -3.04 3.78
N VAL A 98 -4.03 -3.99 3.78
CA VAL A 98 -4.11 -5.18 4.64
C VAL A 98 -4.07 -4.80 6.11
N ARG A 99 -3.15 -3.92 6.53
CA ARG A 99 -3.11 -3.42 7.91
C ARG A 99 -4.40 -2.73 8.33
N LYS A 100 -5.02 -1.96 7.43
CA LYS A 100 -6.33 -1.36 7.69
C LYS A 100 -7.39 -2.43 7.95
N ARG A 101 -7.46 -3.48 7.13
CA ARG A 101 -8.41 -4.60 7.31
C ARG A 101 -8.17 -5.38 8.60
N ILE A 102 -6.90 -5.58 8.99
CA ILE A 102 -6.52 -6.20 10.27
C ILE A 102 -7.16 -5.45 11.43
N VAL A 103 -7.03 -4.12 11.47
CA VAL A 103 -7.61 -3.28 12.52
C VAL A 103 -9.15 -3.31 12.47
N GLU A 104 -9.74 -3.23 11.27
CA GLU A 104 -11.20 -3.35 11.10
C GLU A 104 -11.73 -4.70 11.64
N ASN A 105 -11.01 -5.81 11.39
CA ASN A 105 -11.40 -7.12 11.89
C ASN A 105 -11.16 -7.28 13.39
N GLU A 106 -10.12 -6.67 13.97
CA GLU A 106 -9.94 -6.60 15.42
C GLU A 106 -11.16 -5.95 16.08
N VAL A 107 -11.61 -4.81 15.55
CA VAL A 107 -12.82 -4.12 16.03
C VAL A 107 -14.07 -4.98 15.84
N LYS A 108 -14.24 -5.66 14.69
CA LYS A 108 -15.39 -6.56 14.52
C LYS A 108 -15.38 -7.71 15.54
N LEU A 109 -14.21 -8.28 15.80
CA LEU A 109 -14.04 -9.37 16.76
C LEU A 109 -14.35 -8.99 18.21
N THR A 110 -14.24 -7.71 18.58
CA THR A 110 -14.64 -7.27 19.93
C THR A 110 -16.15 -7.29 20.13
N PHE A 111 -16.94 -7.10 19.07
CA PHE A 111 -18.40 -7.04 19.15
C PHE A 111 -19.12 -8.29 18.60
N GLU A 112 -18.39 -9.22 17.97
CA GLU A 112 -19.01 -10.43 17.40
C GLU A 112 -19.15 -11.54 18.46
N PHE A 113 -20.41 -11.77 18.86
CA PHE A 113 -20.82 -12.81 19.82
C PHE A 113 -21.26 -14.11 19.14
N ASN A 114 -21.61 -14.07 17.85
CA ASN A 114 -21.97 -15.29 17.13
C ASN A 114 -20.72 -16.16 16.93
N ARG A 115 -20.73 -17.38 17.49
CA ARG A 115 -19.58 -18.29 17.47
C ARG A 115 -19.08 -18.62 16.05
N GLN A 116 -19.99 -18.90 15.11
CA GLN A 116 -19.61 -19.26 13.75
C GLN A 116 -18.98 -18.06 13.05
N ARG A 117 -19.61 -16.89 13.13
CA ARG A 117 -19.11 -15.66 12.53
C ARG A 117 -17.81 -15.16 13.16
N ARG A 118 -17.66 -15.34 14.47
CA ARG A 118 -16.41 -15.09 15.20
C ARG A 118 -15.29 -15.99 14.69
N ASN A 119 -15.56 -17.28 14.48
CA ASN A 119 -14.56 -18.21 13.94
C ASN A 119 -14.13 -17.83 12.52
N THR A 120 -15.06 -17.41 11.65
CA THR A 120 -14.72 -16.94 10.31
C THR A 120 -13.85 -15.70 10.37
N LEU A 121 -14.21 -14.70 11.19
CA LEU A 121 -13.40 -13.50 11.38
C LEU A 121 -12.01 -13.81 11.95
N LEU A 122 -11.89 -14.77 12.86
CA LEU A 122 -10.59 -15.22 13.39
C LEU A 122 -9.73 -15.88 12.31
N SER A 123 -10.34 -16.70 11.43
CA SER A 123 -9.61 -17.31 10.32
C SER A 123 -9.14 -16.27 9.30
N GLU A 124 -9.99 -15.29 8.99
CA GLU A 124 -9.64 -14.16 8.12
C GLU A 124 -8.53 -13.31 8.74
N GLN A 125 -8.61 -13.02 10.05
CA GLN A 125 -7.58 -12.29 10.77
C GLN A 125 -6.21 -12.97 10.67
N LYS A 126 -6.17 -14.30 10.83
CA LYS A 126 -4.92 -15.08 10.67
C LYS A 126 -4.37 -14.99 9.25
N ALA A 127 -5.23 -15.05 8.23
CA ALA A 127 -4.81 -14.93 6.84
C ALA A 127 -4.24 -13.54 6.54
N LEU A 128 -4.90 -12.48 7.01
CA LEU A 128 -4.42 -11.10 6.83
C LEU A 128 -3.07 -10.87 7.52
N LEU A 129 -2.87 -11.40 8.73
CA LEU A 129 -1.58 -11.32 9.44
C LEU A 129 -0.46 -12.08 8.72
N ALA A 130 -0.77 -13.25 8.14
CA ALA A 130 0.19 -14.00 7.32
C ALA A 130 0.60 -13.19 6.07
N GLN A 131 -0.38 -12.59 5.39
CA GLN A 131 -0.15 -11.73 4.23
C GLN A 131 0.68 -10.49 4.59
N GLU A 132 0.41 -9.84 5.72
CA GLU A 132 1.18 -8.68 6.21
C GLU A 132 2.65 -9.04 6.45
N LYS A 133 2.90 -10.22 7.03
CA LYS A 133 4.25 -10.74 7.25
C LYS A 133 5.02 -10.94 5.94
N GLU A 134 4.37 -11.45 4.90
CA GLU A 134 4.97 -11.62 3.58
C GLU A 134 5.32 -10.28 2.94
N PHE A 135 4.40 -9.30 3.00
CA PHE A 135 4.66 -7.96 2.50
C PHE A 135 5.80 -7.26 3.24
N SER A 136 5.82 -7.35 4.56
CA SER A 136 6.89 -6.79 5.39
C SER A 136 8.26 -7.39 5.02
N HIS A 137 8.32 -8.71 4.86
CA HIS A 137 9.53 -9.39 4.45
C HIS A 137 9.98 -9.01 3.03
N PHE A 138 9.03 -8.89 2.09
CA PHE A 138 9.31 -8.44 0.73
C PHE A 138 9.88 -7.02 0.71
N ILE A 139 9.22 -6.08 1.40
CA ILE A 139 9.65 -4.68 1.48
C ILE A 139 11.06 -4.59 2.06
N GLN A 140 11.33 -5.28 3.17
CA GLN A 140 12.64 -5.30 3.81
C GLN A 140 13.72 -5.92 2.92
N ARG A 141 13.39 -6.96 2.14
CA ARG A 141 14.30 -7.58 1.17
C ARG A 141 14.65 -6.60 0.06
N GLU A 142 13.67 -5.89 -0.49
CA GLU A 142 13.87 -4.91 -1.56
C GLU A 142 14.64 -3.68 -1.09
N GLU A 143 14.37 -3.18 0.10
CA GLU A 143 15.12 -2.04 0.67
C GLU A 143 16.61 -2.38 0.86
N ARG A 144 16.93 -3.59 1.36
CA ARG A 144 18.31 -4.08 1.44
C ARG A 144 18.99 -4.21 0.08
N ARG A 145 18.25 -4.59 -0.97
CA ARG A 145 18.79 -4.65 -2.34
C ARG A 145 19.15 -3.25 -2.83
N ARG A 146 18.27 -2.26 -2.64
CA ARG A 146 18.50 -0.86 -3.03
C ARG A 146 19.69 -0.25 -2.28
N GLU A 147 19.83 -0.53 -0.98
CA GLU A 147 20.97 -0.04 -0.19
C GLU A 147 22.31 -0.61 -0.70
N LYS A 148 22.35 -1.90 -1.01
CA LYS A 148 23.53 -2.53 -1.62
C LYS A 148 23.87 -1.92 -2.97
N GLU A 149 22.87 -1.62 -3.80
CA GLU A 149 23.10 -0.99 -5.10
C GLU A 149 23.66 0.43 -4.96
N LYS A 150 23.11 1.24 -4.04
CA LYS A 150 23.65 2.56 -3.70
C LYS A 150 25.12 2.46 -3.27
N SER A 151 25.46 1.50 -2.41
CA SER A 151 26.85 1.30 -1.93
C SER A 151 27.83 0.91 -3.04
N ARG A 152 27.37 0.22 -4.10
CA ARG A 152 28.20 -0.17 -5.24
C ARG A 152 28.48 1.00 -6.18
N ARG A 153 27.48 1.86 -6.43
CA ARG A 153 27.66 3.07 -7.25
C ARG A 153 28.64 4.07 -6.63
N SER A 154 28.76 4.11 -5.31
CA SER A 154 29.69 5.01 -4.61
C SER A 154 31.15 4.54 -4.59
N LYS A 155 31.46 3.29 -4.98
CA LYS A 155 32.82 2.71 -4.91
C LYS A 155 33.54 2.62 -6.26
N SER A 156 32.95 3.11 -7.36
CA SER A 156 33.51 2.96 -8.71
C SER A 156 34.44 4.09 -9.17
N CYS A 157 35.03 4.87 -8.27
CA CYS A 157 36.14 5.76 -8.61
C CYS A 157 37.46 5.16 -8.10
N PRO A 158 38.20 4.40 -8.93
CA PRO A 158 39.58 4.09 -8.62
C PRO A 158 40.36 5.41 -8.61
N ARG A 159 40.80 5.75 -7.41
CA ARG A 159 41.78 6.77 -7.06
C ARG A 159 42.97 6.69 -8.03
N ARG A 160 42.99 7.54 -9.06
CA ARG A 160 44.22 7.82 -9.82
C ARG A 160 45.10 8.65 -8.87
N LYS A 161 46.07 7.98 -8.25
CA LYS A 161 47.16 8.64 -7.53
C LYS A 161 47.92 9.47 -8.56
N GLU A 162 47.73 10.78 -8.55
CA GLU A 162 48.77 11.69 -8.97
C GLU A 162 49.29 12.36 -7.69
N GLU A 163 50.46 11.88 -7.28
CA GLU A 163 51.30 12.54 -6.29
C GLU A 163 51.78 13.87 -6.89
N LYS A 164 51.20 14.99 -6.45
CA LYS A 164 51.93 16.25 -6.36
C LYS A 164 51.62 16.94 -5.04
N LYS A 165 52.65 16.95 -4.20
CA LYS A 165 52.82 17.87 -3.07
C LYS A 165 52.61 19.31 -3.57
N GLU A 166 51.87 20.13 -2.83
CA GLU A 166 52.42 21.22 -2.01
C GLU A 166 51.31 22.18 -1.56
N GLU A 167 51.29 22.40 -0.25
CA GLU A 167 50.96 23.64 0.46
C GLU A 167 49.99 24.64 -0.19
N LYS A 168 48.76 24.65 0.37
CA LYS A 168 47.99 25.85 0.78
C LYS A 168 46.76 25.34 1.54
N LYS A 169 46.81 25.40 2.87
CA LYS A 169 46.21 26.47 3.70
C LYS A 169 44.69 26.49 3.65
N ASP A 170 44.12 26.13 4.81
CA ASP A 170 43.16 26.92 5.60
C ASP A 170 41.90 27.44 4.90
N LEU A 171 40.73 26.99 5.37
CA LEU A 171 39.80 27.79 6.19
C LEU A 171 38.45 27.09 6.39
N VAL A 172 38.13 26.07 5.59
CA VAL A 172 36.75 25.55 5.48
C VAL A 172 36.47 24.40 6.45
N ASP A 173 37.49 23.64 6.85
CA ASP A 173 37.33 22.52 7.79
C ASP A 173 37.10 22.96 9.26
N THR A 174 37.30 24.25 9.56
CA THR A 174 37.02 24.83 10.88
C THR A 174 35.53 25.14 11.10
N VAL A 175 34.69 25.18 10.05
CA VAL A 175 33.26 25.57 10.18
C VAL A 175 32.34 24.37 10.45
N LEU A 176 32.77 23.12 10.18
CA LEU A 176 31.90 21.94 10.33
C LEU A 176 32.25 21.02 11.51
N ASN A 177 33.32 21.31 12.27
CA ASN A 177 33.64 20.62 13.51
C ASN A 177 32.93 21.26 14.73
N PHE A 178 31.60 21.36 14.66
CA PHE A 178 30.80 21.61 15.86
C PHE A 178 31.01 20.45 16.85
N SER A 179 31.66 20.78 17.98
CA SER A 179 31.83 19.92 19.15
C SER A 179 30.51 19.23 19.53
N ALA A 180 30.60 18.00 20.03
CA ALA A 180 29.47 17.17 20.43
C ALA A 180 28.48 17.86 21.39
N ALA A 181 28.92 18.90 22.11
CA ALA A 181 28.06 19.74 22.95
C ALA A 181 27.07 20.62 22.14
N SER A 182 27.41 21.09 20.94
CA SER A 182 26.52 21.91 20.10
C SER A 182 25.43 21.11 19.39
N ARG A 183 25.67 19.82 19.09
CA ARG A 183 24.66 18.96 18.45
C ARG A 183 23.45 18.71 19.37
N LYS A 184 23.66 18.62 20.69
CA LYS A 184 22.58 18.46 21.68
C LYS A 184 21.65 19.68 21.76
N ARG A 185 22.16 20.88 21.47
CA ARG A 185 21.36 22.12 21.51
C ARG A 185 20.43 22.25 20.30
N TRP A 186 20.82 21.71 19.15
CA TRP A 186 19.97 21.62 17.95
C TRP A 186 18.84 20.60 18.10
N ASP A 187 19.09 19.45 18.74
CA ASP A 187 18.04 18.46 19.01
C ASP A 187 16.94 19.01 19.95
N SER A 188 17.29 19.87 20.92
CA SER A 188 16.30 20.58 21.74
C SER A 188 15.49 21.63 20.96
N PHE A 189 16.07 22.27 19.96
CA PHE A 189 15.37 23.25 19.13
C PHE A 189 14.38 22.57 18.17
N VAL A 190 14.77 21.46 17.54
CA VAL A 190 13.90 20.70 16.63
C VAL A 190 12.78 19.97 17.38
N ARG A 191 13.01 19.54 18.63
CA ARG A 191 11.97 18.92 19.48
C ARG A 191 11.13 19.93 20.28
N GLY A 192 11.45 21.23 20.21
CA GLY A 192 10.90 22.27 21.09
C GLY A 192 9.54 22.88 20.69
N PHE A 193 8.74 22.24 19.84
CA PHE A 193 7.37 22.68 19.51
C PHE A 193 6.29 21.65 19.88
N SER A 194 6.58 20.69 20.77
CA SER A 194 5.52 19.91 21.41
C SER A 194 5.06 20.63 22.67
N VAL A 195 4.10 21.53 22.47
CA VAL A 195 3.27 22.16 23.51
C VAL A 195 2.69 21.06 24.41
N ASP A 196 3.17 20.98 25.66
CA ASP A 196 2.52 20.22 26.72
C ASP A 196 1.21 20.94 27.11
N SER A 197 0.13 20.62 26.41
CA SER A 197 -1.23 20.82 26.87
C SER A 197 -1.74 19.49 27.43
N ASN A 198 -1.32 19.13 28.64
CA ASN A 198 -2.02 18.10 29.41
C ASN A 198 -2.40 18.67 30.78
N ALA A 199 -3.67 19.05 30.82
CA ALA A 199 -4.43 19.47 31.97
C ALA A 199 -4.26 18.48 33.13
N SER A 200 -3.71 18.97 34.24
CA SER A 200 -3.87 18.32 35.54
C SER A 200 -5.31 18.54 36.01
N GLU A 201 -6.14 17.56 35.70
CA GLU A 201 -7.50 17.39 36.22
C GLU A 201 -7.42 17.08 37.73
N ARG A 202 -7.51 18.13 38.56
CA ARG A 202 -7.62 17.99 40.01
C ARG A 202 -8.98 17.40 40.36
N LYS A 203 -8.95 16.14 40.80
CA LYS A 203 -10.04 15.39 41.44
C LYS A 203 -10.66 16.22 42.57
N ARG A 204 -11.96 16.55 42.45
CA ARG A 204 -12.80 16.99 43.57
C ARG A 204 -13.34 15.76 44.28
N THR A 205 -12.97 15.62 45.54
CA THR A 205 -13.59 14.73 46.52
C THR A 205 -14.86 15.40 47.04
N THR A 206 -16.04 14.82 46.77
CA THR A 206 -17.28 15.14 47.49
C THR A 206 -17.53 14.05 48.50
N THR A 207 -17.34 14.40 49.77
CA THR A 207 -17.72 13.62 50.95
C THR A 207 -19.24 13.59 51.08
N SER A 208 -19.69 12.42 51.51
CA SER A 208 -21.08 12.04 51.80
C SER A 208 -21.78 12.97 52.78
N VAL A 209 -23.09 13.07 52.53
CA VAL A 209 -24.18 13.63 53.32
C VAL A 209 -24.29 12.97 54.70
N ASP A 210 -24.60 13.80 55.70
CA ASP A 210 -25.62 13.55 56.72
C ASP A 210 -26.68 14.66 56.58
#